data_AF-A0ABD4RJ06-F1
#
_entry.id   AF-A0ABD4RJ06-F1
#
_cell.length_a   1.000
_cell.length_b   1.000
_cell.length_c   1.000
_cell.angle_alpha   90.00
_cell.angle_beta   90.00
_cell.angle_gamma   90.00
#
_symmetry.space_group_name_H-M   'P 1'
#
loop_
_entity.id
_entity.type
_entity.pdbx_description
1 polymer ?
#
loop_
_entity_poly.entity_id
_entity_poly.type
_entity_poly.pdbx_seq_one_letter_code
_entity_poly.pdbx_strand_id
1 'polypeptide(L)'
;MRKFWESIYSPNYITGYNPFILKDMNKAIERVVEAVNNRKKIVIYGVPNVDGLCALASLSLVLRYLNADIEYIIHDDDLNTSGVTSNDIINNVNFLGGQLLITLGIDLNSEEEQLLCEDLGIDLIVLENKVTSSAKKYIYINPNQKGCQYRYKNLSISGLTFKLMQAIAIYYNIKSINKYLDLILIGEQWAEVPLKGENAVILKEGRKFLINTNNHGLRSIMDYYSIVEMDEDCILKIIDVITPTINAVRMMDNARIIIELLTTTKKERAEQITKYLNKSKITI
;
A
#
# COMPACT_ATOMS: atom_id res chain seq x y z
N MET A 1 -25.31 28.11 2.66
CA MET A 1 -24.26 27.60 3.58
C MET A 1 -23.73 26.29 3.01
N ARG A 2 -22.51 26.31 2.46
CA ARG A 2 -21.79 25.09 2.03
C ARG A 2 -21.69 24.14 3.22
N LYS A 3 -22.15 22.90 3.08
CA LYS A 3 -22.12 21.94 4.20
C LYS A 3 -20.68 21.49 4.38
N PHE A 4 -20.13 21.60 5.59
CA PHE A 4 -18.73 21.34 5.99
C PHE A 4 -18.11 20.01 5.49
N TRP A 5 -18.91 19.05 5.04
CA TRP A 5 -18.50 17.82 4.35
C TRP A 5 -17.94 18.04 2.94
N GLU A 6 -17.99 19.27 2.44
CA GLU A 6 -17.46 19.75 1.16
C GLU A 6 -15.94 20.03 1.17
N SER A 7 -15.15 19.52 2.13
CA SER A 7 -13.69 19.63 2.02
C SER A 7 -13.17 18.65 0.95
N ILE A 8 -13.45 18.97 -0.30
CA ILE A 8 -12.79 18.42 -1.47
C ILE A 8 -11.31 18.72 -1.29
N TYR A 9 -10.51 17.68 -1.26
CA TYR A 9 -9.07 17.80 -1.29
C TYR A 9 -8.62 17.66 -2.75
N SER A 10 -7.87 18.65 -3.22
CA SER A 10 -7.36 18.71 -4.59
C SER A 10 -5.85 18.97 -4.56
N PRO A 11 -5.03 17.93 -4.31
CA PRO A 11 -3.60 18.04 -4.55
C PRO A 11 -3.38 18.07 -6.06
N ASN A 12 -3.31 19.29 -6.56
CA ASN A 12 -2.88 19.73 -7.88
C ASN A 12 -3.65 19.21 -9.11
N TYR A 13 -4.30 18.03 -9.14
CA TYR A 13 -5.12 17.61 -10.31
C TYR A 13 -6.24 16.58 -10.04
N ILE A 14 -6.33 16.02 -8.83
CA ILE A 14 -7.25 14.90 -8.56
C ILE A 14 -8.23 15.26 -7.46
N THR A 15 -9.52 15.12 -7.79
CA THR A 15 -10.62 15.39 -6.87
C THR A 15 -10.86 14.17 -6.00
N GLY A 16 -10.72 14.32 -4.69
CA GLY A 16 -11.09 13.29 -3.72
C GLY A 16 -11.54 13.89 -2.40
N TYR A 17 -11.92 13.04 -1.45
CA TYR A 17 -12.13 13.47 -0.08
C TYR A 17 -10.79 13.72 0.60
N ASN A 18 -10.78 14.71 1.50
CA ASN A 18 -9.65 15.01 2.36
C ASN A 18 -9.26 13.77 3.20
N PRO A 19 -7.99 13.29 3.12
CA PRO A 19 -7.57 12.10 3.85
C PRO A 19 -7.69 12.27 5.37
N PHE A 20 -7.61 13.50 5.91
CA PHE A 20 -7.78 13.76 7.35
C PHE A 20 -9.21 13.57 7.87
N ILE A 21 -10.19 13.33 6.99
CA ILE A 21 -11.54 12.90 7.39
C ILE A 21 -11.55 11.42 7.81
N LEU A 22 -10.58 10.61 7.35
CA LEU A 22 -10.40 9.26 7.85
C LEU A 22 -10.08 9.34 9.35
N LYS A 23 -10.85 8.59 10.14
CA LYS A 23 -10.63 8.50 11.58
C LYS A 23 -9.20 8.00 11.85
N ASP A 24 -8.57 8.59 12.86
CA ASP A 24 -7.19 8.36 13.30
C ASP A 24 -6.08 8.73 12.29
N MET A 25 -6.40 9.31 11.12
CA MET A 25 -5.39 9.78 10.16
C MET A 25 -4.46 10.85 10.74
N ASN A 26 -4.96 11.79 11.55
CA ASN A 26 -4.10 12.81 12.20
C ASN A 26 -3.05 12.16 13.12
N LYS A 27 -3.48 11.21 13.97
CA LYS A 27 -2.58 10.47 14.86
C LYS A 27 -1.57 9.64 14.07
N ALA A 28 -2.00 9.01 12.97
CA ALA A 28 -1.10 8.27 12.10
C ALA A 28 -0.01 9.16 11.51
N ILE A 29 -0.37 10.38 11.05
CA ILE A 29 0.60 11.35 10.55
C ILE A 29 1.56 11.80 11.64
N GLU A 30 1.09 12.06 12.86
CA GLU A 30 1.97 12.39 14.00
C GLU A 30 3.06 11.32 14.20
N ARG A 31 2.68 10.04 14.23
CA ARG A 31 3.64 8.92 14.40
C ARG A 31 4.57 8.76 13.21
N VAL A 32 4.07 8.85 11.97
CA VAL A 32 4.90 8.77 10.75
C VAL A 32 5.91 9.91 10.72
N VAL A 33 5.46 11.14 11.02
CA VAL A 33 6.32 12.32 11.04
C VAL A 33 7.41 12.19 12.11
N GLU A 34 7.03 11.78 13.31
CA GLU A 34 7.98 11.54 14.39
C GLU A 34 9.02 10.50 13.99
N ALA A 35 8.60 9.38 13.37
CA ALA A 35 9.50 8.33 12.94
C ALA A 35 10.46 8.80 11.84
N VAL A 36 9.95 9.49 10.81
CA VAL A 36 10.76 10.04 9.71
C VAL A 36 11.78 11.05 10.23
N ASN A 37 11.35 12.03 11.02
CA ASN A 37 12.21 13.13 11.48
C ASN A 37 13.29 12.66 12.46
N ASN A 38 12.96 11.69 13.32
CA ASN A 38 13.89 11.14 14.31
C ASN A 38 14.66 9.91 13.79
N ARG A 39 14.55 9.57 12.49
CA ARG A 39 15.18 8.40 11.87
C ARG A 39 14.88 7.09 12.62
N LYS A 40 13.67 6.99 13.18
CA LYS A 40 13.19 5.73 13.74
C LYS A 40 13.00 4.73 12.61
N LYS A 41 13.32 3.46 12.84
CA LYS A 41 13.08 2.42 11.84
C LYS A 41 11.58 2.15 11.73
N ILE A 42 11.06 2.29 10.51
CA ILE A 42 9.67 2.00 10.15
C ILE A 42 9.62 0.64 9.48
N VAL A 43 8.76 -0.25 9.99
CA VAL A 43 8.53 -1.56 9.39
C VAL A 43 7.13 -1.56 8.77
N ILE A 44 7.06 -1.81 7.46
CA ILE A 44 5.81 -1.92 6.72
C ILE A 44 5.45 -3.39 6.57
N TYR A 45 4.33 -3.83 7.11
CA TYR A 45 3.87 -5.22 7.07
C TYR A 45 2.67 -5.34 6.12
N GLY A 46 2.82 -6.00 4.98
CA GLY A 46 1.78 -6.10 3.95
C GLY A 46 1.37 -7.52 3.61
N VAL A 47 0.23 -7.66 2.93
CA VAL A 47 -0.28 -8.97 2.46
C VAL A 47 0.25 -9.34 1.06
N PRO A 48 0.38 -10.64 0.74
CA PRO A 48 1.03 -11.13 -0.48
C PRO A 48 0.09 -11.17 -1.70
N ASN A 49 -0.70 -10.12 -1.91
CA ASN A 49 -1.56 -9.98 -3.08
C ASN A 49 -1.27 -8.68 -3.83
N VAL A 50 -1.74 -8.53 -5.08
CA VAL A 50 -1.35 -7.40 -5.93
C VAL A 50 -1.73 -6.05 -5.31
N ASP A 51 -2.90 -5.95 -4.67
CA ASP A 51 -3.34 -4.73 -3.98
C ASP A 51 -2.40 -4.36 -2.82
N GLY A 52 -2.07 -5.33 -1.96
CA GLY A 52 -1.15 -5.19 -0.84
C GLY A 52 0.29 -4.88 -1.28
N LEU A 53 0.79 -5.53 -2.33
CA LEU A 53 2.13 -5.28 -2.86
C LEU A 53 2.24 -3.89 -3.51
N CYS A 54 1.21 -3.44 -4.22
CA CYS A 54 1.16 -2.07 -4.76
C CYS A 54 1.09 -1.03 -3.64
N ALA A 55 0.31 -1.28 -2.58
CA ALA A 55 0.25 -0.44 -1.39
C ALA A 55 1.61 -0.32 -0.69
N LEU A 56 2.25 -1.46 -0.43
CA LEU A 56 3.56 -1.53 0.23
C LEU A 56 4.64 -0.85 -0.62
N ALA A 57 4.71 -1.14 -1.92
CA ALA A 57 5.69 -0.53 -2.83
C ALA A 57 5.52 0.99 -2.92
N SER A 58 4.29 1.47 -3.10
CA SER A 58 4.01 2.92 -3.22
C SER A 58 4.29 3.69 -1.93
N LEU A 59 3.91 3.16 -0.76
CA LEU A 59 4.25 3.76 0.53
C LEU A 59 5.76 3.75 0.78
N SER A 60 6.44 2.65 0.45
CA SER A 60 7.89 2.53 0.56
C SER A 60 8.62 3.58 -0.27
N LEU A 61 8.17 3.84 -1.50
CA LEU A 61 8.75 4.86 -2.37
C LEU A 61 8.57 6.28 -1.81
N VAL A 62 7.43 6.56 -1.18
CA VAL A 62 7.17 7.87 -0.53
C VAL A 62 8.04 8.06 0.71
N LEU A 63 8.14 7.04 1.57
CA LEU A 63 8.95 7.12 2.79
C LEU A 63 10.45 7.17 2.48
N ARG A 64 10.93 6.41 1.49
CA ARG A 64 12.32 6.52 1.00
C ARG A 64 12.62 7.89 0.40
N TYR A 65 11.66 8.49 -0.31
CA TYR A 65 11.82 9.87 -0.81
C TYR A 65 12.02 10.88 0.32
N LEU A 66 11.42 10.63 1.48
CA LEU A 66 11.62 11.41 2.71
C LEU A 66 12.87 10.99 3.52
N ASN A 67 13.69 10.09 2.97
CA ASN A 67 14.84 9.48 3.63
C ASN A 67 14.51 8.72 4.93
N ALA A 68 13.31 8.19 5.09
CA ALA A 68 13.00 7.34 6.25
C ALA A 68 13.86 6.04 6.24
N ASP A 69 14.24 5.55 7.41
CA ASP A 69 14.79 4.20 7.57
C ASP A 69 13.62 3.21 7.54
N ILE A 70 13.48 2.47 6.45
CA ILE A 70 12.36 1.55 6.26
C ILE A 70 12.82 0.13 5.98
N GLU A 71 12.10 -0.81 6.58
CA GLU A 71 12.10 -2.23 6.21
C GLU A 71 10.66 -2.66 5.88
N TYR A 72 10.51 -3.78 5.19
CA TYR A 72 9.20 -4.35 4.95
C TYR A 72 9.16 -5.85 5.20
N ILE A 73 7.98 -6.32 5.59
CA ILE A 73 7.66 -7.72 5.82
C ILE A 73 6.41 -8.04 5.00
N ILE A 74 6.38 -9.24 4.44
CA ILE A 74 5.22 -9.76 3.73
C ILE A 74 4.63 -10.86 4.61
N HIS A 75 3.33 -10.79 4.84
CA HIS A 75 2.59 -11.80 5.59
C HIS A 75 2.69 -13.15 4.90
N ASP A 76 2.94 -14.18 5.70
CA ASP A 76 2.97 -15.58 5.25
C ASP A 76 1.65 -16.26 5.63
N ASP A 77 0.76 -16.40 4.65
CA ASP A 77 -0.60 -16.96 4.80
C ASP A 77 -0.61 -18.45 5.24
N ASP A 78 0.53 -19.15 5.18
CA ASP A 78 0.62 -20.58 5.51
C ASP A 78 0.46 -20.89 7.02
N LEU A 79 0.55 -19.86 7.87
CA LEU A 79 0.27 -19.97 9.30
C LEU A 79 -1.24 -19.73 9.48
N ASN A 80 -2.00 -20.72 9.96
CA ASN A 80 -3.46 -20.74 10.26
C ASN A 80 -4.00 -19.55 11.13
N THR A 81 -3.67 -18.33 10.77
CA THR A 81 -3.75 -17.11 11.57
C THR A 81 -4.43 -16.05 10.72
N SER A 82 -5.28 -15.24 11.34
CA SER A 82 -6.15 -14.28 10.65
C SER A 82 -5.63 -12.84 10.73
N GLY A 83 -4.43 -12.65 11.29
CA GLY A 83 -3.82 -11.36 11.56
C GLY A 83 -2.35 -11.46 11.98
N VAL A 84 -1.72 -10.30 12.17
CA VAL A 84 -0.34 -10.20 12.67
C VAL A 84 -0.26 -10.80 14.07
N THR A 85 0.67 -11.74 14.28
CA THR A 85 0.83 -12.46 15.54
C THR A 85 1.92 -11.86 16.41
N SER A 86 1.93 -12.22 17.69
CA SER A 86 3.04 -11.90 18.60
C SER A 86 4.40 -12.41 18.08
N ASN A 87 4.42 -13.54 17.38
CA ASN A 87 5.64 -14.08 16.76
C ASN A 87 6.14 -13.20 15.62
N ASP A 88 5.24 -12.66 14.79
CA ASP A 88 5.60 -11.69 13.75
C ASP A 88 6.23 -10.43 14.37
N ILE A 89 5.63 -9.91 15.44
CA ILE A 89 6.11 -8.70 16.11
C ILE A 89 7.49 -8.94 16.71
N ILE A 90 7.70 -10.04 17.45
CA ILE A 90 8.97 -10.30 18.13
C ILE A 90 10.09 -10.62 17.11
N ASN A 91 9.84 -11.57 16.21
CA ASN A 91 10.89 -12.14 15.37
C ASN A 91 11.14 -11.37 14.07
N ASN A 92 10.16 -10.59 13.61
CA ASN A 92 10.30 -9.86 12.35
C ASN A 92 10.35 -8.34 12.58
N VAL A 93 9.51 -7.78 13.46
CA VAL A 93 9.47 -6.31 13.66
C VAL A 93 10.52 -5.85 14.68
N ASN A 94 10.46 -6.37 15.91
CA ASN A 94 11.35 -6.01 17.00
C ASN A 94 12.78 -6.48 16.74
N PHE A 95 12.96 -7.67 16.16
CA PHE A 95 14.27 -8.17 15.74
C PHE A 95 15.00 -7.22 14.78
N LEU A 96 14.26 -6.57 13.86
CA LEU A 96 14.82 -5.56 12.96
C LEU A 96 15.11 -4.22 13.67
N GLY A 97 14.70 -4.05 14.94
CA GLY A 97 14.73 -2.78 15.66
C GLY A 97 13.63 -1.82 15.22
N GLY A 98 12.51 -2.35 14.73
CA GLY A 98 11.36 -1.53 14.32
C GLY A 98 10.79 -0.74 15.49
N GLN A 99 10.52 0.54 15.27
CA GLN A 99 9.96 1.46 16.27
C GLN A 99 8.60 2.03 15.84
N LEU A 100 8.26 1.89 14.56
CA LEU A 100 6.92 2.14 14.03
C LEU A 100 6.55 0.98 13.10
N LEU A 101 5.48 0.28 13.42
CA LEU A 101 4.87 -0.75 12.59
C LEU A 101 3.66 -0.17 11.85
N ILE A 102 3.68 -0.27 10.52
CA ILE A 102 2.55 0.09 9.65
C ILE A 102 2.05 -1.16 8.95
N THR A 103 0.86 -1.67 9.30
CA THR A 103 0.28 -2.83 8.63
C THR A 103 -0.66 -2.39 7.49
N LEU A 104 -0.65 -3.13 6.38
CA LEU A 104 -1.41 -2.86 5.16
C LEU A 104 -2.23 -4.08 4.75
N GLY A 105 -3.56 -4.02 4.94
CA GLY A 105 -4.50 -5.09 4.56
C GLY A 105 -4.60 -6.24 5.55
N ILE A 106 -3.96 -6.11 6.71
CA ILE A 106 -3.99 -7.09 7.78
C ILE A 106 -4.04 -6.40 9.15
N ASP A 107 -4.97 -6.84 9.99
CA ASP A 107 -5.12 -6.38 11.37
C ASP A 107 -4.29 -7.25 12.32
N LEU A 108 -4.24 -6.87 13.60
CA LEU A 108 -3.68 -7.72 14.65
C LEU A 108 -4.56 -8.96 14.89
N ASN A 109 -3.93 -10.06 15.29
CA ASN A 109 -4.64 -11.29 15.63
C ASN A 109 -5.51 -11.13 16.90
N SER A 110 -5.05 -10.37 17.90
CA SER A 110 -5.78 -10.10 19.14
C SER A 110 -5.40 -8.73 19.77
N GLU A 111 -6.01 -8.39 20.92
CA GLU A 111 -5.59 -7.23 21.71
C GLU A 111 -4.21 -7.44 22.39
N GLU A 112 -3.76 -8.68 22.55
CA GLU A 112 -2.46 -8.99 23.18
C GLU A 112 -1.30 -8.44 22.34
N GLU A 113 -1.39 -8.53 21.02
CA GLU A 113 -0.39 -7.98 20.11
C GLU A 113 -0.26 -6.45 20.20
N GLN A 114 -1.34 -5.75 20.53
CA GLN A 114 -1.29 -4.31 20.75
C GLN A 114 -0.50 -3.99 22.03
N LEU A 115 -0.80 -4.69 23.12
CA LEU A 115 -0.07 -4.53 24.39
C LEU A 115 1.41 -4.88 24.22
N LEU A 116 1.71 -5.92 23.45
CA LEU A 116 3.09 -6.30 23.12
C LEU A 116 3.84 -5.19 22.37
N CYS A 117 3.21 -4.55 21.39
CA CYS A 117 3.80 -3.39 20.72
C CYS A 117 4.10 -2.27 21.71
N GLU A 118 3.18 -1.96 22.64
CA GLU A 118 3.40 -0.93 23.67
C GLU A 118 4.56 -1.28 24.60
N ASP A 119 4.63 -2.52 25.09
CA ASP A 119 5.69 -3.01 25.97
C ASP A 119 7.08 -2.97 25.30
N LEU A 120 7.11 -3.18 23.98
CA LEU A 120 8.33 -3.11 23.16
C LEU A 120 8.66 -1.68 22.69
N GLY A 121 7.80 -0.69 22.97
CA GLY A 121 7.97 0.68 22.50
C GLY A 121 7.81 0.85 20.98
N ILE A 122 7.01 -0.01 20.36
CA ILE A 122 6.70 -0.02 18.93
C ILE A 122 5.38 0.73 18.71
N ASP A 123 5.44 1.89 18.06
CA ASP A 123 4.24 2.58 17.62
C ASP A 123 3.51 1.75 16.56
N LEU A 124 2.17 1.72 16.60
CA LEU A 124 1.37 0.89 15.71
C LEU A 124 0.38 1.73 14.89
N ILE A 125 0.37 1.52 13.57
CA ILE A 125 -0.64 2.02 12.64
C ILE A 125 -1.14 0.83 11.81
N VAL A 126 -2.46 0.63 11.77
CA VAL A 126 -3.08 -0.45 10.98
C VAL A 126 -3.97 0.16 9.89
N LEU A 127 -3.72 -0.18 8.63
CA LEU A 127 -4.61 0.14 7.50
C LEU A 127 -5.34 -1.13 7.06
N GLU A 128 -6.66 -1.10 7.11
CA GLU A 128 -7.52 -2.25 6.77
C GLU A 128 -8.79 -1.72 6.08
N ASN A 129 -9.37 -2.49 5.18
CA ASN A 129 -10.58 -2.07 4.44
C ASN A 129 -11.77 -3.02 4.61
N LYS A 130 -11.61 -4.10 5.38
CA LYS A 130 -12.70 -5.02 5.74
C LYS A 130 -13.84 -4.30 6.45
N VAL A 131 -15.06 -4.77 6.22
CA VAL A 131 -16.24 -4.29 6.94
C VAL A 131 -16.10 -4.65 8.42
N THR A 132 -16.21 -3.66 9.29
CA THR A 132 -16.14 -3.85 10.74
C THR A 132 -17.04 -2.83 11.43
N SER A 133 -17.66 -3.23 12.54
CA SER A 133 -18.46 -2.35 13.39
C SER A 133 -17.80 -2.07 14.74
N SER A 134 -16.58 -2.56 14.94
CA SER A 134 -15.79 -2.31 16.15
C SER A 134 -14.97 -1.02 16.02
N ALA A 135 -14.73 -0.39 17.17
CA ALA A 135 -13.67 0.61 17.30
C ALA A 135 -12.44 -0.11 17.86
N LYS A 136 -11.26 0.21 17.34
CA LYS A 136 -9.99 -0.27 17.89
C LYS A 136 -9.41 0.76 18.86
N LYS A 137 -8.59 0.29 19.80
CA LYS A 137 -7.92 1.13 20.82
C LYS A 137 -6.59 1.72 20.31
N TYR A 138 -6.03 1.15 19.25
CA TYR A 138 -4.84 1.62 18.54
C TYR A 138 -5.19 2.46 17.31
N ILE A 139 -4.18 3.06 16.67
CA ILE A 139 -4.37 3.83 15.43
C ILE A 139 -4.78 2.86 14.31
N TYR A 140 -6.08 2.86 14.02
CA TYR A 140 -6.69 2.00 13.02
C TYR A 140 -7.32 2.88 11.96
N ILE A 141 -6.81 2.83 10.73
CA ILE A 141 -7.34 3.55 9.59
C ILE A 141 -8.14 2.56 8.77
N ASN A 142 -9.46 2.62 8.93
CA ASN A 142 -10.42 1.88 8.12
C ASN A 142 -11.65 2.77 7.89
N PRO A 143 -12.09 2.99 6.63
CA PRO A 143 -13.30 3.75 6.34
C PRO A 143 -14.55 3.16 7.04
N ASN A 144 -14.62 1.84 7.19
CA ASN A 144 -15.77 1.12 7.73
C ASN A 144 -15.86 1.12 9.26
N GLN A 145 -14.78 1.45 9.98
CA GLN A 145 -14.77 1.38 11.45
C GLN A 145 -15.82 2.29 12.11
N LYS A 146 -16.21 1.91 13.32
CA LYS A 146 -17.16 2.68 14.13
C LYS A 146 -16.68 4.11 14.35
N GLY A 147 -17.55 5.07 14.03
CA GLY A 147 -17.33 6.50 14.22
C GLY A 147 -16.56 7.20 13.08
N CYS A 148 -16.14 6.49 12.03
CA CYS A 148 -15.43 7.09 10.90
C CYS A 148 -16.40 7.87 9.97
N GLN A 149 -16.18 9.18 9.87
CA GLN A 149 -17.01 10.10 9.07
C GLN A 149 -16.68 10.09 7.58
N TYR A 150 -15.66 9.34 7.17
CA TYR A 150 -15.24 9.23 5.78
C TYR A 150 -16.35 8.59 4.94
N ARG A 151 -16.90 9.32 3.97
CA ARG A 151 -18.16 8.89 3.30
C ARG A 151 -17.97 7.72 2.34
N TYR A 152 -16.81 7.63 1.70
CA TYR A 152 -16.57 6.59 0.71
C TYR A 152 -15.93 5.36 1.37
N LYS A 153 -16.68 4.26 1.42
CA LYS A 153 -16.33 3.08 2.22
C LYS A 153 -15.61 1.95 1.47
N ASN A 154 -15.52 2.05 0.15
CA ASN A 154 -15.11 0.95 -0.73
C ASN A 154 -13.70 1.15 -1.32
N LEU A 155 -12.78 1.74 -0.56
CA LEU A 155 -11.38 1.86 -1.00
C LEU A 155 -10.70 0.48 -0.92
N SER A 156 -9.84 0.16 -1.89
CA SER A 156 -8.88 -0.95 -1.77
C SER A 156 -7.80 -0.62 -0.72
N ILE A 157 -6.92 -1.56 -0.42
CA ILE A 157 -5.76 -1.30 0.45
C ILE A 157 -4.80 -0.31 -0.23
N SER A 158 -4.55 -0.43 -1.52
CA SER A 158 -3.77 0.56 -2.29
C SER A 158 -4.44 1.94 -2.28
N GLY A 159 -5.76 2.03 -2.50
CA GLY A 159 -6.50 3.28 -2.45
C GLY A 159 -6.49 3.93 -1.07
N LEU A 160 -6.63 3.13 0.00
CA LEU A 160 -6.54 3.60 1.38
C LEU A 160 -5.10 4.02 1.76
N THR A 161 -4.11 3.28 1.29
CA THR A 161 -2.69 3.62 1.46
C THR A 161 -2.35 4.92 0.72
N PHE A 162 -2.94 5.13 -0.46
CA PHE A 162 -2.83 6.39 -1.19
C PHE A 162 -3.40 7.56 -0.38
N LYS A 163 -4.44 7.35 0.44
CA LYS A 163 -4.93 8.39 1.37
C LYS A 163 -3.92 8.73 2.47
N LEU A 164 -3.24 7.73 3.03
CA LEU A 164 -2.13 7.97 3.96
C LEU A 164 -0.98 8.73 3.27
N MET A 165 -0.59 8.30 2.08
CA MET A 165 0.42 8.97 1.25
C MET A 165 0.04 10.43 0.94
N GLN A 166 -1.23 10.69 0.64
CA GLN A 166 -1.76 12.04 0.44
C GLN A 166 -1.62 12.88 1.72
N ALA A 167 -1.94 12.34 2.89
CA ALA A 167 -1.80 13.04 4.16
C ALA A 167 -0.33 13.34 4.51
N ILE A 168 0.58 12.39 4.25
CA ILE A 168 2.04 12.60 4.35
C ILE A 168 2.47 13.73 3.39
N ALA A 169 1.99 13.70 2.15
CA ALA A 169 2.30 14.71 1.15
C ALA A 169 1.79 16.11 1.53
N ILE A 170 0.64 16.23 2.19
CA ILE A 170 0.16 17.50 2.74
C ILE A 170 1.15 18.02 3.79
N TYR A 171 1.51 17.16 4.75
CA TYR A 171 2.38 17.54 5.85
C TYR A 171 3.75 18.02 5.36
N TYR A 172 4.38 17.28 4.45
CA TYR A 172 5.70 17.61 3.90
C TYR A 172 5.66 18.48 2.64
N ASN A 173 4.48 18.97 2.23
CA ASN A 173 4.28 19.77 1.01
C ASN A 173 4.83 19.11 -0.28
N ILE A 174 4.65 17.79 -0.41
CA ILE A 174 5.06 17.01 -1.60
C ILE A 174 4.04 17.24 -2.72
N LYS A 175 4.46 17.92 -3.79
CA LYS A 175 3.55 18.31 -4.88
C LYS A 175 3.19 17.17 -5.85
N SER A 176 4.05 16.15 -5.97
CA SER A 176 3.98 15.14 -7.02
C SER A 176 3.49 13.77 -6.52
N ILE A 177 2.65 13.71 -5.48
CA ILE A 177 2.20 12.43 -4.90
C ILE A 177 1.39 11.59 -5.91
N ASN A 178 0.70 12.25 -6.83
CA ASN A 178 -0.11 11.60 -7.87
C ASN A 178 0.73 10.76 -8.84
N LYS A 179 2.07 10.90 -8.88
CA LYS A 179 2.94 10.09 -9.73
C LYS A 179 2.88 8.59 -9.43
N TYR A 180 2.41 8.22 -8.25
CA TYR A 180 2.27 6.82 -7.81
C TYR A 180 0.92 6.19 -8.17
N LEU A 181 0.03 6.92 -8.85
CA LEU A 181 -1.30 6.42 -9.22
C LEU A 181 -1.28 5.32 -10.27
N ASP A 182 -0.17 5.15 -10.97
CA ASP A 182 0.09 3.97 -11.78
C ASP A 182 0.03 2.70 -10.92
N LEU A 183 0.73 2.67 -9.78
CA LEU A 183 0.68 1.57 -8.82
C LEU A 183 -0.70 1.44 -8.16
N ILE A 184 -1.32 2.56 -7.78
CA ILE A 184 -2.65 2.54 -7.13
C ILE A 184 -3.71 2.01 -8.09
N LEU A 185 -3.65 2.36 -9.39
CA LEU A 185 -4.52 1.80 -10.42
C LEU A 185 -4.40 0.29 -10.50
N ILE A 186 -3.18 -0.26 -10.55
CA ILE A 186 -2.96 -1.71 -10.63
C ILE A 186 -3.57 -2.42 -9.42
N GLY A 187 -3.36 -1.88 -8.22
CA GLY A 187 -3.94 -2.42 -6.99
C GLY A 187 -5.48 -2.34 -6.96
N GLU A 188 -6.07 -1.20 -7.30
CA GLU A 188 -7.53 -1.03 -7.36
C GLU A 188 -8.20 -1.91 -8.41
N GLN A 189 -7.57 -2.06 -9.58
CA GLN A 189 -8.09 -2.90 -10.65
C GLN A 189 -8.04 -4.38 -10.26
N TRP A 190 -6.97 -4.86 -9.61
CA TRP A 190 -6.92 -6.24 -9.10
C TRP A 190 -7.93 -6.48 -7.98
N ALA A 191 -8.15 -5.49 -7.11
CA ALA A 191 -9.13 -5.60 -6.03
C ALA A 191 -10.60 -5.50 -6.50
N GLU A 192 -10.83 -5.37 -7.81
CA GLU A 192 -12.17 -5.29 -8.45
C GLU A 192 -13.09 -4.27 -7.78
N VAL A 193 -12.52 -3.11 -7.41
CA VAL A 193 -13.28 -2.13 -6.65
C VAL A 193 -14.43 -1.52 -7.47
N PRO A 194 -15.53 -1.07 -6.83
CA PRO A 194 -16.64 -0.48 -7.56
C PRO A 194 -16.22 0.76 -8.36
N LEU A 195 -16.56 0.81 -9.65
CA LEU A 195 -16.31 1.95 -10.55
C LEU A 195 -17.25 3.15 -10.25
N LYS A 196 -17.16 3.69 -9.03
CA LYS A 196 -17.96 4.81 -8.53
C LYS A 196 -17.18 5.63 -7.51
N GLY A 197 -17.59 6.88 -7.31
CA GLY A 197 -16.99 7.76 -6.29
C GLY A 197 -15.49 7.94 -6.51
N GLU A 198 -14.69 7.79 -5.45
CA GLU A 198 -13.25 8.03 -5.52
C GLU A 198 -12.51 7.03 -6.40
N ASN A 199 -12.88 5.75 -6.35
CA ASN A 199 -12.25 4.72 -7.18
C ASN A 199 -12.41 5.04 -8.67
N ALA A 200 -13.56 5.54 -9.12
CA ALA A 200 -13.73 5.95 -10.51
C ALA A 200 -12.77 7.08 -10.91
N VAL A 201 -12.45 8.00 -9.99
CA VAL A 201 -11.46 9.05 -10.23
C VAL A 201 -10.05 8.46 -10.24
N ILE A 202 -9.71 7.60 -9.28
CA ILE A 202 -8.39 6.95 -9.17
C ILE A 202 -8.12 6.10 -10.41
N LEU A 203 -9.06 5.24 -10.81
CA LEU A 203 -8.94 4.40 -12.01
C LEU A 203 -8.80 5.24 -13.29
N LYS A 204 -9.57 6.32 -13.42
CA LYS A 204 -9.49 7.22 -14.59
C LYS A 204 -8.17 7.96 -14.67
N GLU A 205 -7.73 8.58 -13.57
CA GLU A 205 -6.51 9.38 -13.56
C GLU A 205 -5.27 8.50 -13.54
N GLY A 206 -5.30 7.39 -12.81
CA GLY A 206 -4.23 6.40 -12.77
C GLY A 206 -3.90 5.83 -14.15
N ARG A 207 -4.88 5.65 -15.05
CA ARG A 207 -4.60 5.21 -16.43
C ARG A 207 -3.70 6.21 -17.18
N LYS A 208 -3.90 7.52 -16.96
CA LYS A 208 -3.05 8.55 -17.58
C LYS A 208 -1.61 8.49 -17.05
N PHE A 209 -1.46 8.21 -15.75
CA PHE A 209 -0.16 8.02 -15.12
C PHE A 209 0.51 6.72 -15.56
N LEU A 210 -0.24 5.63 -15.74
CA LEU A 210 0.28 4.35 -16.22
C LEU A 210 0.84 4.45 -17.64
N ILE A 211 0.13 5.09 -18.57
CA ILE A 211 0.60 5.33 -19.95
C ILE A 211 1.99 5.99 -19.94
N ASN A 212 2.15 7.00 -19.07
CA ASN A 212 3.35 7.80 -18.95
C ASN A 212 4.20 7.41 -17.73
N THR A 213 4.12 6.16 -17.27
CA THR A 213 4.78 5.75 -16.03
C THR A 213 6.29 5.89 -16.13
N ASN A 214 6.89 6.38 -15.04
CA ASN A 214 8.33 6.38 -14.80
C ASN A 214 8.77 5.19 -13.92
N ASN A 215 7.84 4.30 -13.55
CA ASN A 215 8.16 3.09 -12.82
C ASN A 215 8.84 2.10 -13.76
N HIS A 216 10.12 1.79 -13.49
CA HIS A 216 10.90 0.89 -14.34
C HIS A 216 10.30 -0.52 -14.42
N GLY A 217 9.68 -1.01 -13.33
CA GLY A 217 9.03 -2.31 -13.30
C GLY A 217 7.79 -2.39 -14.17
N LEU A 218 6.90 -1.38 -14.07
CA LEU A 218 5.73 -1.32 -14.95
C LEU A 218 6.16 -1.16 -16.42
N ARG A 219 7.18 -0.31 -16.69
CA ARG A 219 7.74 -0.13 -18.03
C ARG A 219 8.32 -1.42 -18.60
N SER A 220 9.10 -2.17 -17.81
CA SER A 220 9.70 -3.42 -18.29
C SER A 220 8.65 -4.49 -18.60
N ILE A 221 7.53 -4.53 -17.87
CA ILE A 221 6.40 -5.41 -18.22
C ILE A 221 5.77 -4.99 -19.55
N MET A 222 5.48 -3.69 -19.72
CA MET A 222 4.92 -3.18 -20.97
C MET A 222 5.83 -3.47 -22.17
N ASP A 223 7.13 -3.24 -22.02
CA ASP A 223 8.12 -3.49 -23.07
C ASP A 223 8.19 -5.00 -23.40
N TYR A 224 8.15 -5.88 -22.38
CA TYR A 224 8.16 -7.34 -22.56
C TYR A 224 6.99 -7.85 -23.42
N TYR A 225 5.80 -7.29 -23.25
CA TYR A 225 4.60 -7.64 -24.03
C TYR A 225 4.38 -6.76 -25.26
N SER A 226 5.32 -5.85 -25.57
CA SER A 226 5.19 -4.89 -26.68
C SER A 226 3.88 -4.09 -26.62
N ILE A 227 3.50 -3.65 -25.42
CA ILE A 227 2.29 -2.84 -25.18
C ILE A 227 2.54 -1.42 -25.72
N VAL A 228 1.86 -1.07 -26.81
CA VAL A 228 1.94 0.26 -27.44
C VAL A 228 0.76 1.14 -27.04
N GLU A 229 -0.43 0.56 -26.95
CA GLU A 229 -1.65 1.22 -26.48
C GLU A 229 -2.10 0.61 -25.16
N MET A 230 -2.66 1.43 -24.27
CA MET A 230 -3.07 1.00 -22.94
C MET A 230 -4.59 0.80 -22.88
N ASP A 231 -5.02 -0.45 -23.01
CA ASP A 231 -6.40 -0.89 -22.80
C ASP A 231 -6.56 -1.73 -21.52
N GLU A 232 -7.75 -2.31 -21.29
CA GLU A 232 -8.00 -3.14 -20.11
C GLU A 232 -7.21 -4.45 -20.12
N ASP A 233 -7.08 -5.10 -21.27
CA ASP A 233 -6.33 -6.36 -21.41
C ASP A 233 -4.84 -6.15 -21.11
N CYS A 234 -4.28 -4.99 -21.46
CA CYS A 234 -2.93 -4.59 -21.12
C CYS A 234 -2.74 -4.45 -19.60
N ILE A 235 -3.69 -3.84 -18.90
CA ILE A 235 -3.66 -3.73 -17.43
C ILE A 235 -3.77 -5.12 -16.80
N LEU A 236 -4.66 -5.98 -17.31
CA LEU A 236 -4.80 -7.36 -16.82
C LEU A 236 -3.51 -8.18 -17.02
N LYS A 237 -2.78 -8.00 -18.12
CA LYS A 237 -1.46 -8.61 -18.31
C LYS A 237 -0.44 -8.12 -17.28
N ILE A 238 -0.43 -6.82 -16.98
CA ILE A 238 0.45 -6.26 -15.93
C ILE A 238 0.11 -6.87 -14.57
N ILE A 239 -1.18 -6.92 -14.23
CA ILE A 239 -1.67 -7.55 -13.01
C ILE A 239 -1.28 -9.02 -12.95
N ASP A 240 -1.41 -9.76 -14.05
CA ASP A 240 -1.00 -11.15 -14.10
C ASP A 240 0.48 -11.28 -13.72
N VAL A 241 1.40 -10.54 -14.35
CA VAL A 241 2.83 -10.59 -14.02
C VAL A 241 3.12 -10.29 -12.55
N ILE A 242 2.39 -9.34 -11.97
CA ILE A 242 2.54 -8.88 -10.58
C ILE A 242 1.81 -9.81 -9.59
N THR A 243 1.01 -10.74 -10.07
CA THR A 243 0.33 -11.72 -9.21
C THR A 243 1.36 -12.76 -8.72
N PRO A 244 1.62 -12.85 -7.40
CA PRO A 244 2.54 -13.85 -6.86
C PRO A 244 2.06 -15.25 -7.21
N THR A 245 2.97 -16.10 -7.65
CA THR A 245 2.63 -17.47 -8.01
C THR A 245 2.30 -18.31 -6.76
N ILE A 246 1.19 -19.05 -6.82
CA ILE A 246 0.49 -19.67 -5.68
C ILE A 246 1.23 -20.88 -5.07
N ASN A 247 2.31 -21.39 -5.67
CA ASN A 247 3.06 -22.47 -5.03
C ASN A 247 3.73 -21.91 -3.77
N ALA A 248 3.21 -22.28 -2.60
CA ALA A 248 3.45 -21.67 -1.28
C ALA A 248 4.93 -21.35 -1.01
N VAL A 249 5.82 -22.30 -1.28
CA VAL A 249 7.28 -22.17 -1.12
C VAL A 249 7.87 -20.95 -1.86
N ARG A 250 7.27 -20.56 -2.99
CA ARG A 250 7.75 -19.46 -3.84
C ARG A 250 6.91 -18.19 -3.73
N MET A 251 5.76 -18.22 -3.05
CA MET A 251 4.85 -17.07 -3.02
C MET A 251 5.52 -15.88 -2.34
N MET A 252 6.16 -16.09 -1.18
CA MET A 252 6.87 -15.05 -0.44
C MET A 252 8.08 -14.52 -1.19
N ASP A 253 8.88 -15.42 -1.77
CA ASP A 253 10.04 -15.02 -2.58
C ASP A 253 9.61 -14.19 -3.80
N ASN A 254 8.56 -14.64 -4.50
CA ASN A 254 8.01 -13.90 -5.62
C ASN A 254 7.43 -12.55 -5.19
N ALA A 255 6.73 -12.47 -4.06
CA ALA A 255 6.20 -11.23 -3.54
C ALA A 255 7.31 -10.21 -3.23
N ARG A 256 8.44 -10.67 -2.66
CA ARG A 256 9.63 -9.82 -2.45
C ARG A 256 10.24 -9.36 -3.78
N ILE A 257 10.34 -10.25 -4.76
CA ILE A 257 10.83 -9.95 -6.11
C ILE A 257 9.90 -8.93 -6.81
N ILE A 258 8.59 -9.04 -6.63
CA ILE A 258 7.61 -8.10 -7.16
C ILE A 258 7.74 -6.73 -6.50
N ILE A 259 7.93 -6.65 -5.18
CA ILE A 259 8.21 -5.37 -4.52
C ILE A 259 9.50 -4.75 -5.08
N GLU A 260 10.55 -5.55 -5.28
CA GLU A 260 11.77 -5.07 -5.92
C GLU A 260 11.52 -4.55 -7.34
N LEU A 261 10.73 -5.27 -8.15
CA LEU A 261 10.33 -4.82 -9.48
C LEU A 261 9.64 -3.46 -9.44
N LEU A 262 8.68 -3.28 -8.52
CA LEU A 262 7.88 -2.07 -8.42
C LEU A 262 8.62 -0.89 -7.76
N THR A 263 9.77 -1.12 -7.13
CA THR A 263 10.52 -0.09 -6.40
C THR A 263 11.94 0.17 -6.92
N THR A 264 12.45 -0.67 -7.82
CA THR A 264 13.81 -0.53 -8.36
C THR A 264 14.00 0.76 -9.16
N THR A 265 15.19 1.35 -9.03
CA THR A 265 15.64 2.52 -9.78
C THR A 265 16.48 2.15 -11.02
N LYS A 266 16.66 0.85 -11.29
CA LYS A 266 17.50 0.34 -12.39
C LYS A 266 16.65 -0.37 -13.43
N LYS A 267 16.67 0.15 -14.66
CA LYS A 267 15.93 -0.42 -15.80
C LYS A 267 16.33 -1.87 -16.08
N GLU A 268 17.63 -2.17 -16.09
CA GLU A 268 18.14 -3.52 -16.39
C GLU A 268 17.68 -4.53 -15.33
N ARG A 269 17.61 -4.11 -14.06
CA ARG A 269 17.12 -4.96 -12.98
C ARG A 269 15.64 -5.26 -13.14
N ALA A 270 14.84 -4.26 -13.51
CA ALA A 270 13.43 -4.44 -13.79
C ALA A 270 13.21 -5.45 -14.94
N GLU A 271 13.95 -5.33 -16.04
CA GLU A 271 13.90 -6.26 -17.17
C GLU A 271 14.25 -7.70 -16.78
N GLN A 272 15.28 -7.88 -15.94
CA GLN A 272 15.67 -9.20 -15.42
C GLN A 272 14.55 -9.83 -14.59
N ILE A 273 13.96 -9.05 -13.68
CA ILE A 273 12.88 -9.52 -12.80
C ILE A 273 11.64 -9.85 -13.63
N THR A 274 11.24 -9.01 -14.58
CA THR A 274 10.10 -9.27 -15.48
C THR A 274 10.27 -10.59 -16.24
N LYS A 275 11.47 -10.86 -16.79
CA LYS A 275 11.76 -12.14 -17.46
C LYS A 275 11.67 -13.33 -16.50
N TYR A 276 12.17 -13.19 -15.28
CA TYR A 276 12.10 -14.24 -14.25
C TYR A 276 10.63 -14.58 -13.91
N LEU A 277 9.82 -13.56 -13.58
CA LEU A 277 8.42 -13.75 -13.19
C LEU A 277 7.58 -14.37 -14.31
N ASN A 278 7.84 -13.98 -15.56
CA ASN A 278 7.19 -14.58 -16.72
C ASN A 278 7.58 -16.04 -16.92
N LYS A 279 8.88 -16.37 -16.80
CA LYS A 279 9.35 -17.75 -16.95
C LYS A 279 8.78 -18.67 -15.86
N SER A 280 8.67 -18.19 -14.61
CA SER A 280 8.11 -18.98 -13.52
C SER A 280 6.66 -19.35 -13.72
N LYS A 281 5.89 -18.54 -14.47
CA LYS A 281 4.47 -18.80 -14.78
C LYS A 281 4.27 -19.87 -15.86
N ILE A 282 5.22 -20.04 -16.79
CA ILE A 282 5.14 -21.04 -17.87
C ILE A 282 5.49 -22.45 -17.37
N THR A 283 6.15 -22.57 -16.21
CA THR A 283 6.69 -23.85 -15.70
C THR A 283 5.71 -24.56 -14.75
N ILE A 284 4.43 -24.17 -14.75
CA ILE A 284 3.33 -24.76 -13.96
C ILE A 284 2.28 -25.26 -14.95
#